data_AF-A0A1M7MQ17-F1
#
_entry.id   AF-A0A1M7MQ17-F1
#
_cell.length_a   1.000
_cell.length_b   1.000
_cell.length_c   1.000
_cell.angle_alpha   90.00
_cell.angle_beta   90.00
_cell.angle_gamma   90.00
#
_symmetry.space_group_name_H-M   'P 1'
#
loop_
_entity.id
_entity.type
_entity.pdbx_description
1 polymer ?
#
loop_
_entity_poly.entity_id
_entity_poly.type
_entity_poly.pdbx_seq_one_letter_code
_entity_poly.pdbx_strand_id
1 'polypeptide(L)'
;MNLQRKKVIARDRNHLRQLVYESIQKNGPNCDLNFIDVSNVEDMEGVFAGANSIFNGDISQWDVSNVESMRDMFHGSQFNGDISDWDVSRVCYMDGMFQNSVFNGDISNWNVSCVESMSGMFEDSQFNGDISRWNVSSVVSMWGHVCLFAV
;
A
#
# COMPACT_ATOMS: atom_id res chain seq x y z
N MET A 1 7.03 -30.94 -3.47
CA MET A 1 7.99 -30.26 -4.35
C MET A 1 7.67 -28.77 -4.32
N ASN A 2 8.40 -27.99 -3.52
CA ASN A 2 8.29 -26.53 -3.51
C ASN A 2 9.02 -26.01 -4.75
N LEU A 3 8.28 -25.72 -5.82
CA LEU A 3 8.79 -24.86 -6.88
C LEU A 3 8.93 -23.46 -6.28
N GLN A 4 10.14 -23.12 -5.83
CA GLN A 4 10.53 -21.73 -5.61
C GLN A 4 10.22 -20.98 -6.92
N ARG A 5 9.16 -20.16 -6.94
CA ARG A 5 8.85 -19.32 -8.09
C ARG A 5 10.07 -18.45 -8.34
N LYS A 6 10.55 -18.42 -9.59
CA LYS A 6 11.68 -17.57 -9.98
C LYS A 6 11.31 -16.12 -9.64
N LYS A 7 12.14 -15.45 -8.84
CA LYS A 7 11.94 -14.02 -8.54
C LYS A 7 11.90 -13.21 -9.84
N VAL A 8 10.96 -12.27 -9.93
CA VAL A 8 10.83 -11.34 -11.05
C VAL A 8 11.02 -9.92 -10.52
N ILE A 9 11.92 -9.15 -11.13
CA ILE A 9 12.22 -7.78 -10.69
C ILE A 9 11.26 -6.81 -11.38
N ALA A 10 10.47 -6.07 -10.59
CA ALA A 10 9.68 -4.95 -11.08
C ALA A 10 10.63 -3.80 -11.46
N ARG A 11 10.38 -3.17 -12.62
CA ARG A 11 11.28 -2.16 -13.20
C ARG A 11 10.80 -0.74 -12.93
N ASP A 12 9.50 -0.58 -12.81
CA ASP A 12 8.77 0.66 -12.60
C ASP A 12 7.33 0.29 -12.20
N ARG A 13 6.53 1.31 -11.88
CA ARG A 13 5.12 1.18 -11.52
C ARG A 13 4.31 0.40 -12.56
N ASN A 14 4.49 0.67 -13.85
CA ASN A 14 3.68 0.07 -14.91
C ASN A 14 4.02 -1.41 -15.07
N HIS A 15 5.30 -1.76 -14.96
CA HIS A 15 5.74 -3.15 -14.96
C HIS A 15 5.18 -3.89 -13.74
N LEU A 16 5.22 -3.28 -12.54
CA LEU A 16 4.63 -3.86 -11.34
C LEU A 16 3.13 -4.10 -11.51
N ARG A 17 2.38 -3.09 -11.97
CA ARG A 17 0.93 -3.19 -12.24
C ARG A 17 0.61 -4.33 -13.20
N GLN A 18 1.40 -4.50 -14.25
CA GLN A 18 1.23 -5.58 -15.22
C GLN A 18 1.47 -6.96 -14.59
N LEU A 19 2.56 -7.13 -13.82
CA LEU A 19 2.86 -8.39 -13.14
C LEU A 19 1.77 -8.77 -12.14
N VAL A 20 1.25 -7.79 -11.39
CA VAL A 20 0.12 -7.97 -10.46
C VAL A 20 -1.12 -8.42 -11.23
N TYR A 21 -1.51 -7.70 -12.28
CA TYR A 21 -2.68 -8.01 -13.09
C TYR A 21 -2.62 -9.44 -13.67
N GLU A 22 -1.49 -9.80 -14.30
CA GLU A 22 -1.28 -11.13 -14.87
C GLU A 22 -1.34 -12.23 -13.81
N SER A 23 -0.80 -11.96 -12.61
CA SER A 23 -0.80 -12.90 -11.50
C SER A 23 -2.21 -13.15 -10.96
N ILE A 24 -3.01 -12.10 -10.83
CA ILE A 24 -4.43 -12.18 -10.44
C ILE A 24 -5.23 -12.97 -11.47
N GLN A 25 -5.06 -12.66 -12.77
CA GLN A 25 -5.78 -13.38 -13.83
C GLN A 25 -5.41 -14.87 -13.88
N LYS A 26 -4.14 -15.19 -13.61
CA LYS A 26 -3.63 -16.57 -13.69
C LYS A 26 -3.96 -17.40 -12.45
N ASN A 27 -3.87 -16.81 -11.26
CA ASN A 27 -3.86 -17.54 -9.99
C ASN A 27 -5.01 -17.14 -9.05
N GLY A 28 -5.87 -16.20 -9.46
CA GLY A 28 -6.96 -15.67 -8.67
C GLY A 28 -6.59 -14.49 -7.76
N PRO A 29 -7.59 -13.86 -7.12
CA PRO A 29 -7.41 -12.64 -6.32
C PRO A 29 -6.56 -12.84 -5.06
N ASN A 30 -6.49 -14.05 -4.52
CA ASN A 30 -5.75 -14.37 -3.29
C ASN A 30 -4.34 -14.91 -3.57
N CYS A 31 -3.78 -14.64 -4.75
CA CYS A 31 -2.49 -15.20 -5.13
C CYS A 31 -1.33 -14.56 -4.36
N ASP A 32 -0.31 -15.37 -4.05
CA ASP A 32 0.94 -14.89 -3.46
C ASP A 32 1.78 -14.14 -4.52
N LEU A 33 2.13 -12.88 -4.21
CA LEU A 33 2.92 -11.98 -5.03
C LEU A 33 4.33 -11.71 -4.47
N ASN A 34 4.74 -12.39 -3.39
CA ASN A 34 6.07 -12.22 -2.78
C ASN A 34 7.23 -12.70 -3.69
N PHE A 35 6.93 -13.31 -4.84
CA PHE A 35 7.91 -13.61 -5.87
C PHE A 35 8.30 -12.38 -6.72
N ILE A 36 7.55 -11.28 -6.62
CA ILE A 36 7.87 -10.01 -7.29
C ILE A 36 8.81 -9.23 -6.37
N ASP A 37 10.00 -8.94 -6.86
CA ASP A 37 10.96 -8.05 -6.21
C ASP A 37 10.63 -6.60 -6.59
N VAL A 38 10.18 -5.83 -5.60
CA VAL A 38 9.75 -4.43 -5.75
C VAL A 38 10.78 -3.43 -5.21
N SER A 39 11.96 -3.89 -4.78
CA SER A 39 12.99 -3.06 -4.13
C SER A 39 13.52 -1.90 -4.98
N ASN A 40 13.31 -1.93 -6.31
CA ASN A 40 13.70 -0.85 -7.22
C ASN A 40 12.53 0.07 -7.63
N VAL A 41 11.34 -0.10 -7.06
CA VAL A 41 10.15 0.67 -7.41
C VAL A 41 10.02 1.86 -6.47
N GLU A 42 10.07 3.07 -7.01
CA GLU A 42 9.90 4.32 -6.25
C GLU A 42 8.43 4.82 -6.25
N ASP A 43 7.62 4.41 -7.23
CA ASP A 43 6.22 4.81 -7.36
C ASP A 43 5.30 3.57 -7.41
N MET A 44 4.39 3.47 -6.44
CA MET A 44 3.38 2.42 -6.33
C MET A 44 1.94 2.95 -6.48
N GLU A 45 1.78 4.11 -7.10
CA GLU A 45 0.48 4.75 -7.27
C GLU A 45 -0.57 3.82 -7.93
N GLY A 46 -1.67 3.64 -7.22
CA GLY A 46 -2.83 2.86 -7.66
C GLY A 46 -2.58 1.39 -7.97
N VAL A 47 -1.46 0.77 -7.56
CA VAL A 47 -1.09 -0.60 -8.00
C VAL A 47 -2.20 -1.63 -7.77
N PHE A 48 -2.97 -1.50 -6.68
CA PHE A 48 -4.11 -2.33 -6.33
C PHE A 48 -5.46 -1.59 -6.45
N ALA A 49 -5.53 -0.52 -7.23
CA ALA A 49 -6.77 0.17 -7.57
C ALA A 49 -7.34 -0.30 -8.92
N GLY A 50 -8.60 0.05 -9.18
CA GLY A 50 -9.27 -0.23 -10.46
C GLY A 50 -9.31 -1.73 -10.77
N ALA A 51 -8.71 -2.15 -11.90
CA ALA A 51 -8.72 -3.55 -12.34
C ALA A 51 -8.07 -4.54 -11.35
N ASN A 52 -7.20 -4.05 -10.46
CA ASN A 52 -6.51 -4.87 -9.46
C ASN A 52 -7.20 -4.81 -8.08
N SER A 53 -8.32 -4.09 -7.92
CA SER A 53 -8.98 -3.87 -6.63
C SER A 53 -9.55 -5.12 -5.97
N ILE A 54 -9.73 -6.20 -6.73
CA ILE A 54 -10.17 -7.49 -6.20
C ILE A 54 -9.07 -8.27 -5.48
N PHE A 55 -7.81 -7.81 -5.53
CA PHE A 55 -6.68 -8.49 -4.91
C PHE A 55 -6.82 -8.55 -3.39
N ASN A 56 -6.55 -9.71 -2.81
CA ASN A 56 -6.48 -9.94 -1.36
C ASN A 56 -5.48 -11.08 -1.02
N GLY A 57 -4.40 -11.17 -1.80
CA GLY A 57 -3.32 -12.14 -1.61
C GLY A 57 -2.19 -11.62 -0.73
N ASP A 58 -1.09 -12.36 -0.67
CA ASP A 58 0.06 -12.05 0.18
C ASP A 58 1.10 -11.18 -0.54
N ILE A 59 1.47 -10.07 0.11
CA ILE A 59 2.52 -9.10 -0.26
C ILE A 59 3.37 -8.69 0.96
N SER A 60 3.28 -9.45 2.05
CA SER A 60 3.94 -9.13 3.34
C SER A 60 5.46 -9.04 3.24
N GLN A 61 6.06 -9.69 2.23
CA GLN A 61 7.52 -9.75 2.04
C GLN A 61 8.05 -8.72 1.04
N TRP A 62 7.21 -7.77 0.61
CA TRP A 62 7.65 -6.69 -0.26
C TRP A 62 8.57 -5.72 0.47
N ASP A 63 9.76 -5.49 -0.09
CA ASP A 63 10.66 -4.44 0.35
C ASP A 63 10.27 -3.11 -0.31
N VAL A 64 9.50 -2.31 0.44
CA VAL A 64 9.01 -1.00 0.01
C VAL A 64 9.90 0.16 0.49
N SER A 65 11.10 -0.11 1.01
CA SER A 65 11.93 0.94 1.64
C SER A 65 12.36 2.05 0.68
N ASN A 66 12.35 1.80 -0.63
CA ASN A 66 12.69 2.79 -1.67
C ASN A 66 11.46 3.52 -2.25
N VAL A 67 10.25 3.20 -1.82
CA VAL A 67 9.02 3.82 -2.34
C VAL A 67 8.88 5.24 -1.82
N GLU A 68 8.63 6.19 -2.72
CA GLU A 68 8.38 7.60 -2.45
C GLU A 68 6.88 7.96 -2.57
N SER A 69 6.12 7.22 -3.40
CA SER A 69 4.68 7.46 -3.62
C SER A 69 3.86 6.17 -3.50
N MET A 70 2.84 6.21 -2.64
CA MET A 70 1.81 5.18 -2.47
C MET A 70 0.39 5.72 -2.67
N ARG A 71 0.25 6.83 -3.42
CA ARG A 71 -1.06 7.45 -3.71
C ARG A 71 -2.05 6.44 -4.28
N ASP A 72 -3.26 6.43 -3.75
CA ASP A 72 -4.36 5.58 -4.20
C ASP A 72 -4.05 4.07 -4.27
N MET A 73 -2.94 3.59 -3.66
CA MET A 73 -2.43 2.24 -3.89
C MET A 73 -3.48 1.16 -3.66
N PHE A 74 -4.32 1.32 -2.64
CA PHE A 74 -5.43 0.44 -2.28
C PHE A 74 -6.80 1.14 -2.36
N HIS A 75 -6.94 2.19 -3.19
CA HIS A 75 -8.21 2.88 -3.42
C HIS A 75 -9.30 1.91 -3.89
N GLY A 76 -10.40 1.82 -3.14
CA GLY A 76 -11.51 0.90 -3.42
C GLY A 76 -11.13 -0.59 -3.36
N SER A 77 -9.97 -0.94 -2.81
CA SER A 77 -9.45 -2.30 -2.79
C SER A 77 -10.13 -3.19 -1.75
N GLN A 78 -10.23 -4.48 -2.06
CA GLN A 78 -10.65 -5.56 -1.16
C GLN A 78 -9.49 -6.09 -0.29
N PHE A 79 -8.29 -5.54 -0.47
CA PHE A 79 -7.10 -5.95 0.26
C PHE A 79 -7.25 -5.68 1.77
N ASN A 80 -7.01 -6.72 2.58
CA ASN A 80 -6.94 -6.64 4.03
C ASN A 80 -5.82 -7.54 4.59
N GLY A 81 -4.74 -7.72 3.81
CA GLY A 81 -3.57 -8.50 4.19
C GLY A 81 -2.65 -7.74 5.15
N ASP A 82 -1.67 -8.46 5.71
CA ASP A 82 -0.68 -7.88 6.63
C ASP A 82 0.40 -7.10 5.88
N ILE A 83 0.57 -5.83 6.27
CA ILE A 83 1.58 -4.87 5.81
C ILE A 83 2.24 -4.13 6.98
N SER A 84 2.11 -4.69 8.20
CA SER A 84 2.59 -4.05 9.43
C SER A 84 4.12 -3.88 9.47
N ASP A 85 4.85 -4.77 8.79
CA ASP A 85 6.32 -4.79 8.73
C ASP A 85 6.92 -3.93 7.61
N TRP A 86 6.09 -3.24 6.81
CA TRP A 86 6.59 -2.39 5.72
C TRP A 86 7.37 -1.17 6.25
N ASP A 87 8.58 -0.97 5.74
CA ASP A 87 9.34 0.26 5.96
C ASP A 87 8.86 1.37 5.01
N VAL A 88 7.94 2.19 5.50
CA VAL A 88 7.40 3.35 4.76
C VAL A 88 8.13 4.65 5.05
N SER A 89 9.31 4.61 5.68
CA SER A 89 10.03 5.80 6.16
C SER A 89 10.49 6.77 5.05
N ARG A 90 10.45 6.34 3.79
CA ARG A 90 10.78 7.15 2.62
C ARG A 90 9.56 7.64 1.81
N VAL A 91 8.35 7.21 2.19
CA VAL A 91 7.14 7.58 1.47
C VAL A 91 6.79 9.04 1.77
N CYS A 92 6.68 9.86 0.72
CA CYS A 92 6.28 11.26 0.81
C CYS A 92 4.78 11.46 0.56
N TYR A 93 4.14 10.55 -0.19
CA TYR A 93 2.76 10.72 -0.64
C TYR A 93 1.90 9.47 -0.40
N MET A 94 0.86 9.62 0.40
CA MET A 94 -0.12 8.57 0.75
C MET A 94 -1.58 9.02 0.50
N ASP A 95 -1.78 10.03 -0.35
CA ASP A 95 -3.11 10.53 -0.72
C ASP A 95 -4.02 9.37 -1.16
N GLY A 96 -5.23 9.28 -0.61
CA GLY A 96 -6.24 8.28 -0.98
C GLY A 96 -5.83 6.81 -0.83
N MET A 97 -4.68 6.49 -0.19
CA MET A 97 -4.10 5.14 -0.19
C MET A 97 -5.11 4.05 0.21
N PHE A 98 -5.97 4.30 1.20
CA PHE A 98 -7.02 3.39 1.67
C PHE A 98 -8.43 4.00 1.55
N GLN A 99 -8.62 5.00 0.70
CA GLN A 99 -9.93 5.60 0.49
C GLN A 99 -10.89 4.55 -0.10
N ASN A 100 -12.11 4.48 0.42
CA ASN A 100 -13.12 3.44 0.07
C ASN A 100 -12.60 1.99 0.23
N SER A 101 -11.54 1.75 1.01
CA SER A 101 -10.96 0.42 1.23
C SER A 101 -11.61 -0.30 2.41
N VAL A 102 -11.60 -1.64 2.36
CA VAL A 102 -11.98 -2.52 3.48
C VAL A 102 -10.82 -2.75 4.47
N PHE A 103 -9.63 -2.22 4.18
CA PHE A 103 -8.44 -2.41 4.99
C PHE A 103 -8.64 -1.96 6.44
N ASN A 104 -8.28 -2.84 7.38
CA ASN A 104 -8.29 -2.56 8.82
C ASN A 104 -7.12 -3.26 9.55
N GLY A 105 -5.99 -3.44 8.86
CA GLY A 105 -4.77 -4.02 9.43
C GLY A 105 -4.04 -3.05 10.35
N ASP A 106 -3.13 -3.58 11.17
CA ASP A 106 -2.30 -2.76 12.06
C ASP A 106 -1.18 -2.06 11.27
N ILE A 107 -1.17 -0.73 11.34
CA ILE A 107 -0.15 0.16 10.76
C ILE A 107 0.38 1.15 11.80
N SER A 108 0.14 0.89 13.09
CA SER A 108 0.51 1.76 14.21
C SER A 108 2.03 1.98 14.33
N ASN A 109 2.83 1.05 13.79
CA ASN A 109 4.29 1.09 13.82
C ASN A 109 4.92 1.80 12.61
N TRP A 110 4.13 2.20 11.61
CA TRP A 110 4.67 2.88 10.43
C TRP A 110 5.33 4.21 10.79
N ASN A 111 6.55 4.42 10.26
CA ASN A 111 7.22 5.71 10.35
C ASN A 111 6.77 6.63 9.21
N VAL A 112 5.81 7.50 9.49
CA VAL A 112 5.26 8.46 8.51
C VAL A 112 5.92 9.85 8.56
N SER A 113 7.09 10.00 9.20
CA SER A 113 7.70 11.31 9.42
C SER A 113 8.10 12.07 8.14
N CYS A 114 8.21 11.36 7.02
CA CYS A 114 8.53 11.93 5.70
C CYS A 114 7.28 12.21 4.85
N VAL A 115 6.09 11.83 5.31
CA VAL A 115 4.86 12.05 4.54
C VAL A 115 4.53 13.54 4.49
N GLU A 116 4.45 14.07 3.28
CA GLU A 116 4.08 15.46 2.99
C GLU A 116 2.57 15.59 2.72
N SER A 117 1.95 14.54 2.16
CA SER A 117 0.52 14.53 1.81
C SER A 117 -0.12 13.17 2.07
N MET A 118 -1.23 13.17 2.78
CA MET A 118 -2.06 11.99 3.09
C MET A 118 -3.56 12.34 2.98
N SER A 119 -3.89 13.21 2.03
CA SER A 119 -5.25 13.73 1.86
C SER A 119 -6.19 12.58 1.53
N GLY A 120 -7.31 12.50 2.25
CA GLY A 120 -8.33 11.47 2.04
C GLY A 120 -7.85 10.04 2.29
N MET A 121 -6.68 9.80 2.91
CA MET A 121 -6.08 8.46 3.04
C MET A 121 -7.05 7.38 3.55
N PHE A 122 -7.95 7.74 4.47
CA PHE A 122 -8.97 6.85 5.05
C PHE A 122 -10.42 7.34 4.82
N GLU A 123 -10.65 8.23 3.86
CA GLU A 123 -12.01 8.69 3.55
C GLU A 123 -12.88 7.50 3.09
N ASP A 124 -14.08 7.38 3.66
CA ASP A 124 -15.01 6.27 3.43
C ASP A 124 -14.41 4.86 3.65
N SER A 125 -13.34 4.76 4.44
CA SER A 125 -12.69 3.51 4.82
C SER A 125 -13.35 2.86 6.04
N GLN A 126 -13.14 1.55 6.23
CA GLN A 126 -13.47 0.84 7.47
C GLN A 126 -12.40 0.96 8.56
N PHE A 127 -11.27 1.61 8.25
CA PHE A 127 -10.11 1.70 9.15
C PHE A 127 -10.45 2.36 10.49
N ASN A 128 -10.09 1.67 11.58
CA ASN A 128 -10.25 2.17 12.96
C ASN A 128 -9.02 1.90 13.85
N GLY A 129 -7.85 1.66 13.24
CA GLY A 129 -6.61 1.39 13.94
C GLY A 129 -6.06 2.61 14.70
N ASP A 130 -5.26 2.34 15.74
CA ASP A 130 -4.59 3.39 16.52
C ASP A 130 -3.37 3.95 15.76
N ILE A 131 -3.47 5.21 15.36
CA ILE A 131 -2.40 5.96 14.70
C ILE A 131 -1.90 7.15 15.55
N SER A 132 -2.21 7.16 16.86
CA SER A 132 -1.84 8.25 17.77
C SER A 132 -0.32 8.45 17.93
N ARG A 133 0.48 7.47 17.53
CA ARG A 133 1.96 7.50 17.57
C ARG A 133 2.61 8.08 16.31
N TRP A 134 1.84 8.31 15.26
CA TRP A 134 2.37 8.81 14.01
C TRP A 134 2.89 10.25 14.16
N ASN A 135 4.13 10.48 13.73
CA ASN A 135 4.67 11.83 13.64
C ASN A 135 4.23 12.48 12.32
N VAL A 136 3.19 13.31 12.40
CA VAL A 136 2.61 14.03 11.24
C VAL A 136 3.16 15.46 11.06
N SER A 137 4.29 15.81 11.70
CA SER A 137 4.82 17.17 11.66
C SER A 137 5.21 17.68 10.27
N SER A 138 5.48 16.77 9.33
CA SER A 138 5.88 17.09 7.96
C SER A 138 4.70 17.20 6.99
N VAL A 139 3.48 16.88 7.44
CA VAL A 139 2.32 16.84 6.57
C VAL A 139 1.83 18.25 6.28
N VAL A 140 1.78 18.61 5.00
CA VAL A 140 1.32 19.93 4.53
C VAL A 140 -0.15 19.89 4.11
N SER A 141 -0.67 18.70 3.74
CA SER A 141 -2.04 18.51 3.26
C SER A 141 -2.71 17.28 3.90
N MET A 142 -3.79 17.53 4.67
CA MET A 142 -4.62 16.51 5.36
C MET A 142 -6.12 16.69 5.06
N TRP A 143 -6.50 17.16 3.86
CA TRP A 143 -7.91 17.38 3.52
C TRP A 143 -8.62 16.03 3.28
N GLY A 144 -9.88 15.91 3.72
CA GLY A 144 -10.62 14.63 3.77
C GLY A 144 -10.78 14.15 5.22
N HIS A 145 -11.80 13.34 5.51
CA HIS A 145 -12.20 12.91 6.86
C HIS A 145 -11.14 12.07 7.62
N VAL A 146 -9.94 12.58 7.83
CA VAL A 146 -8.99 11.99 8.77
C VAL A 146 -9.63 12.09 10.15
N CYS A 147 -9.80 10.94 10.81
CA CYS A 147 -10.19 10.88 12.20
C CYS A 147 -9.35 11.88 13.01
N LEU A 148 -10.01 12.94 13.45
CA LEU A 148 -9.46 13.97 14.33
C LEU A 148 -9.10 13.36 15.69
N PHE A 149 -7.95 12.69 15.80
CA PHE A 149 -7.31 12.40 17.10
C PHE A 149 -5.78 12.50 17.00
N ALA A 150 -5.28 13.46 16.24
CA ALA A 150 -3.86 13.85 16.27
C ALA A 150 -3.72 15.37 16.28
N VAL A 151 -4.31 16.02 17.29
CA VAL A 151 -3.83 17.29 17.87
C VAL A 151 -4.11 17.27 19.37
#